data_AF-A0A2G6C448-F1
#
_entry.id   AF-A0A2G6C448-F1
#
_cell.length_a   1.000
_cell.length_b   1.000
_cell.length_c   1.000
_cell.angle_alpha   90.00
_cell.angle_beta   90.00
_cell.angle_gamma   90.00
#
_symmetry.space_group_name_H-M   'P 1'
#
loop_
_entity.id
_entity.type
_entity.pdbx_description
1 polymer ?
#
loop_
_entity_poly.entity_id
_entity_poly.type
_entity_poly.pdbx_seq_one_letter_code
_entity_poly.pdbx_strand_id
1 'polypeptide(L)'
;MKVSVSSRSRPKQGFAHYAHVLLNVLLALLVYVFVQIGIVPLAIGMVLLSKWRMFALRPRYWLLNLRSNAVDIIVGLSFVAFMLHTLSPGLRALLAVAYAGWLVLLKPRSSAPMIGLQALAGQALGLWSLFLVWKDAPLVGLVFVVWLISYLSARHYFSTFDEMRAPMFAHVWGYFGAALTWVLGRWLIFYGQIAQPTLIMTVLGFGMASLYYLDHQGRLSSLVRRQFVFIMVAIVVVILVFSGWGDVTIRRV
;
A
#
# COMPACT_ATOMS: atom_id res chain seq x y z
N MET A 1 -36.44 -7.23 -37.77
CA MET A 1 -35.27 -6.51 -38.33
C MET A 1 -34.14 -6.58 -37.31
N LYS A 2 -33.15 -7.47 -37.51
CA LYS A 2 -32.00 -7.67 -36.60
C LYS A 2 -30.98 -6.56 -36.86
N VAL A 3 -30.79 -5.65 -35.91
CA VAL A 3 -29.68 -4.69 -35.96
C VAL A 3 -28.43 -5.40 -35.47
N SER A 4 -27.48 -5.63 -36.37
CA SER A 4 -26.16 -6.17 -36.04
C SER A 4 -25.37 -5.11 -35.26
N VAL A 5 -25.03 -5.44 -34.02
CA VAL A 5 -24.05 -4.66 -33.24
C VAL A 5 -22.69 -4.91 -33.86
N SER A 6 -22.14 -3.90 -34.54
CA SER A 6 -20.79 -3.95 -35.06
C SER A 6 -19.80 -4.18 -33.92
N SER A 7 -19.01 -5.23 -34.03
CA SER A 7 -17.94 -5.55 -33.09
C SER A 7 -16.93 -4.41 -33.06
N ARG A 8 -16.96 -3.62 -31.99
CA ARG A 8 -15.94 -2.61 -31.68
C ARG A 8 -14.63 -3.35 -31.44
N SER A 9 -13.82 -3.50 -32.48
CA SER A 9 -12.47 -4.04 -32.38
C SER A 9 -11.68 -3.16 -31.40
N ARG A 10 -11.21 -3.78 -30.31
CA ARG A 10 -10.30 -3.11 -29.38
C ARG A 10 -9.08 -2.65 -30.18
N PRO A 11 -8.61 -1.39 -30.05
CA PRO A 11 -7.42 -0.97 -30.76
C PRO A 11 -6.25 -1.90 -30.38
N LYS A 12 -5.58 -2.45 -31.40
CA LYS A 12 -4.33 -3.22 -31.23
C LYS A 12 -3.37 -2.35 -30.43
N GLN A 13 -2.74 -2.92 -29.39
CA GLN A 13 -1.81 -2.18 -28.53
C GLN A 13 -0.71 -1.53 -29.41
N GLY A 14 -0.75 -0.21 -29.53
CA GLY A 14 0.17 0.55 -30.39
C GLY A 14 1.52 0.83 -29.71
N PHE A 15 2.41 1.50 -30.45
CA PHE A 15 3.74 1.95 -29.99
C PHE A 15 3.70 2.65 -28.61
N ALA A 16 2.66 3.43 -28.34
CA ALA A 16 2.47 4.12 -27.05
C ALA A 16 2.37 3.17 -25.84
N HIS A 17 1.81 1.97 -26.01
CA HIS A 17 1.73 0.99 -24.93
C HIS A 17 3.12 0.46 -24.57
N TYR A 18 3.91 0.07 -25.57
CA TYR A 18 5.28 -0.39 -25.38
C TYR A 18 6.17 0.69 -24.79
N ALA A 19 6.06 1.94 -25.26
CA ALA A 19 6.79 3.06 -24.70
C ALA A 19 6.44 3.28 -23.21
N HIS A 20 5.16 3.19 -22.86
CA HIS A 20 4.72 3.30 -21.46
C HIS A 20 5.27 2.17 -20.57
N VAL A 21 5.26 0.92 -21.05
CA VAL A 21 5.84 -0.21 -20.32
C VAL A 21 7.35 -0.02 -20.15
N LEU A 22 8.05 0.33 -21.23
CA LEU A 22 9.49 0.56 -21.22
C LEU A 22 9.88 1.66 -20.22
N LEU A 23 9.18 2.80 -20.22
CA LEU A 23 9.45 3.90 -19.29
C LEU A 23 9.26 3.49 -17.82
N ASN A 24 8.24 2.68 -17.51
CA ASN A 24 8.03 2.19 -16.14
C ASN A 24 9.11 1.18 -15.71
N VAL A 25 9.56 0.31 -16.60
CA VAL A 25 10.66 -0.62 -16.33
C VAL A 25 11.97 0.15 -16.13
N LEU A 26 12.24 1.14 -16.99
CA LEU A 26 13.40 2.03 -16.85
C LEU A 26 13.37 2.81 -15.54
N LEU A 27 12.20 3.29 -15.11
CA LEU A 27 12.06 3.94 -13.80
C LEU A 27 12.50 3.02 -12.66
N ALA A 28 12.01 1.78 -12.64
CA ALA A 28 12.39 0.81 -11.61
C ALA A 28 13.89 0.47 -11.66
N LEU A 29 14.46 0.35 -12.87
CA LEU A 29 15.89 0.13 -13.06
C LEU A 29 16.74 1.31 -12.57
N LEU A 30 16.35 2.55 -12.86
CA LEU A 30 17.05 3.75 -12.40
C LEU A 30 17.02 3.86 -10.87
N VAL A 31 15.86 3.58 -10.26
CA VAL A 31 15.74 3.50 -8.79
C VAL A 31 16.70 2.45 -8.21
N TYR A 32 16.74 1.25 -8.81
CA TYR A 32 17.68 0.20 -8.41
C TYR A 32 19.14 0.66 -8.51
N VAL A 33 19.54 1.24 -9.65
CA VAL A 33 20.90 1.74 -9.87
C VAL A 33 21.26 2.78 -8.83
N PHE A 34 20.38 3.76 -8.56
CA PHE A 34 20.64 4.81 -7.56
C PHE A 34 20.79 4.26 -6.14
N VAL A 35 20.00 3.26 -5.75
CA VAL A 35 20.19 2.59 -4.46
C VAL A 35 21.51 1.79 -4.45
N GLN A 36 21.85 1.09 -5.55
CA GLN A 36 23.05 0.28 -5.66
C GLN A 36 24.35 1.09 -5.53
N ILE A 37 24.38 2.31 -6.09
CA ILE A 37 25.53 3.22 -6.00
C ILE A 37 25.49 4.10 -4.74
N GLY A 38 24.50 3.92 -3.86
CA GLY A 38 24.39 4.62 -2.58
C GLY A 38 23.76 6.03 -2.63
N ILE A 39 23.24 6.48 -3.77
CA ILE A 39 22.62 7.82 -3.91
C ILE A 39 21.10 7.73 -3.68
N VAL A 40 20.72 7.38 -2.44
CA VAL A 40 19.32 7.16 -2.03
C VAL A 40 18.41 8.38 -2.27
N PRO A 41 18.84 9.65 -2.03
CA PRO A 41 17.98 10.81 -2.31
C PRO A 41 17.55 10.91 -3.78
N LEU A 42 18.40 10.49 -4.73
CA LEU A 42 18.02 10.45 -6.15
C LEU A 42 17.02 9.33 -6.43
N ALA A 43 17.15 8.17 -5.78
CA ALA A 43 16.16 7.09 -5.91
C ALA A 43 14.77 7.55 -5.43
N ILE A 44 14.71 8.22 -4.28
CA ILE A 44 13.47 8.84 -3.76
C ILE A 44 12.98 9.91 -4.73
N GLY A 45 13.88 10.79 -5.18
CA GLY A 45 13.60 11.83 -6.16
C GLY A 45 12.97 11.27 -7.44
N MET A 46 13.47 10.15 -7.97
CA MET A 46 12.92 9.49 -9.16
C MET A 46 11.51 8.97 -8.96
N VAL A 47 11.22 8.36 -7.80
CA VAL A 47 9.86 7.92 -7.46
C VAL A 47 8.91 9.11 -7.47
N LEU A 48 9.29 10.23 -6.84
CA LEU A 48 8.47 11.44 -6.78
C LEU A 48 8.35 12.14 -8.15
N LEU A 49 9.44 12.21 -8.92
CA LEU A 49 9.48 12.80 -10.26
C LEU A 49 8.67 12.01 -11.27
N SER A 50 8.53 10.69 -11.10
CA SER A 50 7.61 9.87 -11.92
C SER A 50 6.15 10.36 -11.84
N LYS A 51 5.85 11.14 -10.79
CA LYS A 51 4.56 11.75 -10.50
C LYS A 51 4.47 13.23 -10.80
N TRP A 52 5.41 13.79 -11.56
CA TRP A 52 5.45 15.22 -11.91
C TRP A 52 4.09 15.76 -12.42
N ARG A 53 3.29 14.93 -13.09
CA ARG A 53 1.93 15.28 -13.57
C ARG A 53 0.99 15.77 -12.47
N MET A 54 1.22 15.42 -11.20
CA MET A 54 0.43 15.93 -10.07
C MET A 54 0.54 17.45 -9.91
N PHE A 55 1.71 18.01 -10.27
CA PHE A 55 2.04 19.43 -10.12
C PHE A 55 1.81 20.24 -11.39
N ALA A 56 1.56 19.59 -12.53
CA ALA A 56 1.26 20.27 -13.80
C ALA A 56 -0.11 20.98 -13.80
N LEU A 57 -0.95 20.74 -12.80
CA LEU A 57 -2.28 21.34 -12.62
C LEU A 57 -2.23 22.53 -11.67
N ARG A 58 -3.29 23.35 -11.66
CA ARG A 58 -3.38 24.53 -10.75
C ARG A 58 -3.17 24.12 -9.29
N PRO A 59 -2.44 24.90 -8.46
CA PRO A 59 -2.09 24.55 -7.08
C PRO A 59 -3.24 24.04 -6.21
N ARG A 60 -4.45 24.59 -6.38
CA ARG A 60 -5.66 24.15 -5.65
C ARG A 60 -6.01 22.66 -5.84
N TYR A 61 -5.56 22.02 -6.93
CA TYR A 61 -5.83 20.61 -7.22
C TYR A 61 -4.69 19.67 -6.78
N TRP A 62 -3.57 20.19 -6.27
CA TRP A 62 -2.42 19.36 -5.89
C TRP A 62 -2.76 18.35 -4.81
N LEU A 63 -3.51 18.75 -3.78
CA LEU A 63 -3.96 17.84 -2.71
C LEU A 63 -4.82 16.70 -3.26
N LEU A 64 -5.66 16.97 -4.26
CA LEU A 64 -6.50 15.95 -4.89
C LEU A 64 -5.65 14.95 -5.70
N ASN A 65 -4.68 15.47 -6.47
CA ASN A 65 -3.78 14.63 -7.27
C ASN A 65 -2.79 13.83 -6.42
N LEU A 66 -2.32 14.41 -5.31
CA LEU A 66 -1.48 13.71 -4.36
C LEU A 66 -2.23 12.52 -3.76
N ARG A 67 -3.49 12.73 -3.35
CA ARG A 67 -4.34 11.67 -2.82
C ARG A 67 -4.58 10.55 -3.83
N SER A 68 -4.80 10.86 -5.11
CA SER A 68 -5.01 9.84 -6.16
C SER A 68 -3.75 9.08 -6.57
N ASN A 69 -2.55 9.59 -6.23
CA ASN A 69 -1.27 8.95 -6.49
C ASN A 69 -0.58 8.44 -5.22
N ALA A 70 -1.19 8.65 -4.05
CA ALA A 70 -0.56 8.40 -2.76
C ALA A 70 -0.11 6.95 -2.59
N VAL A 71 -0.98 5.99 -2.94
CA VAL A 71 -0.65 4.56 -2.84
C VAL A 71 0.55 4.21 -3.72
N ASP A 72 0.65 4.76 -4.92
CA ASP A 72 1.79 4.50 -5.80
C ASP A 72 3.09 5.08 -5.25
N ILE A 73 3.02 6.27 -4.64
CA ILE A 73 4.17 6.88 -3.95
C ILE A 73 4.59 6.03 -2.76
N ILE A 74 3.64 5.61 -1.92
CA ILE A 74 3.90 4.76 -0.75
C ILE A 74 4.59 3.46 -1.18
N VAL A 75 4.09 2.78 -2.21
CA VAL A 75 4.71 1.54 -2.71
C VAL A 75 6.09 1.79 -3.30
N GLY A 76 6.26 2.84 -4.11
CA GLY A 76 7.56 3.19 -4.67
C GLY A 76 8.61 3.46 -3.58
N LEU A 77 8.27 4.28 -2.58
CA LEU A 77 9.15 4.54 -1.43
C LEU A 77 9.41 3.28 -0.59
N SER A 78 8.43 2.39 -0.47
CA SER A 78 8.60 1.11 0.22
C SER A 78 9.65 0.23 -0.47
N PHE A 79 9.61 0.15 -1.80
CA PHE A 79 10.61 -0.60 -2.56
C PHE A 79 12.02 0.02 -2.45
N VAL A 80 12.13 1.35 -2.41
CA VAL A 80 13.42 2.02 -2.12
C VAL A 80 13.93 1.59 -0.74
N ALA A 81 13.08 1.64 0.28
CA ALA A 81 13.44 1.23 1.64
C ALA A 81 13.88 -0.24 1.72
N PHE A 82 13.16 -1.16 1.07
CA PHE A 82 13.55 -2.57 1.05
C PHE A 82 14.88 -2.80 0.32
N MET A 83 15.12 -2.12 -0.80
CA MET A 83 16.39 -2.21 -1.52
C MET A 83 17.58 -1.66 -0.71
N LEU A 84 17.33 -0.66 0.14
CA LEU A 84 18.32 -0.08 1.04
C LEU A 84 18.66 -1.04 2.20
N HIS A 85 17.66 -1.73 2.76
CA HIS A 85 17.82 -2.59 3.93
C HIS A 85 18.14 -4.07 3.60
N THR A 86 18.25 -4.43 2.33
CA THR A 86 18.78 -5.74 1.91
C THR A 86 20.29 -5.68 1.68
N LEU A 87 21.02 -6.69 2.15
CA LEU A 87 22.45 -6.86 1.87
C LEU A 87 22.71 -7.69 0.60
N SER A 88 21.75 -8.52 0.18
CA SER A 88 21.90 -9.40 -0.98
C SER A 88 21.66 -8.64 -2.29
N PRO A 89 22.66 -8.58 -3.21
CA PRO A 89 22.48 -7.97 -4.52
C PRO A 89 21.37 -8.65 -5.33
N GLY A 90 21.26 -9.97 -5.23
CA GLY A 90 20.20 -10.74 -5.90
C GLY A 90 18.81 -10.38 -5.38
N LEU A 91 18.64 -10.25 -4.06
CA LEU A 91 17.36 -9.82 -3.48
C LEU A 91 17.04 -8.37 -3.84
N ARG A 92 18.05 -7.50 -3.91
CA ARG A 92 17.87 -6.10 -4.36
C ARG A 92 17.38 -6.04 -5.81
N ALA A 93 17.95 -6.83 -6.70
CA ALA A 93 17.51 -6.93 -8.09
C ALA A 93 16.08 -7.52 -8.18
N LEU A 94 15.76 -8.54 -7.38
CA LEU A 94 14.40 -9.10 -7.31
C LEU A 94 13.37 -8.06 -6.85
N LEU A 95 13.72 -7.22 -5.87
CA LEU A 95 12.87 -6.11 -5.42
C LEU A 95 12.66 -5.07 -6.52
N ALA A 96 13.67 -4.78 -7.33
CA ALA A 96 13.54 -3.90 -8.50
C ALA A 96 12.59 -4.49 -9.55
N VAL A 97 12.68 -5.79 -9.81
CA VAL A 97 11.74 -6.52 -10.70
C VAL A 97 10.33 -6.49 -10.13
N ALA A 98 10.16 -6.70 -8.82
CA ALA A 98 8.87 -6.60 -8.15
C ALA A 98 8.28 -5.18 -8.25
N TYR A 99 9.10 -4.13 -8.12
CA TYR A 99 8.67 -2.75 -8.31
C TYR A 99 8.26 -2.47 -9.78
N ALA A 100 9.01 -2.96 -10.76
CA ALA A 100 8.60 -2.89 -12.17
C ALA A 100 7.26 -3.62 -12.40
N GLY A 101 7.09 -4.80 -11.80
CA GLY A 101 5.85 -5.57 -11.82
C GLY A 101 4.68 -4.81 -11.20
N TRP A 102 4.89 -4.09 -10.09
CA TRP A 102 3.89 -3.19 -9.53
C TRP A 102 3.45 -2.12 -10.56
N LEU A 103 4.40 -1.42 -11.19
CA LEU A 103 4.12 -0.34 -12.13
C LEU A 103 3.41 -0.80 -13.41
N VAL A 104 3.77 -1.99 -13.92
CA VAL A 104 3.30 -2.49 -15.22
C VAL A 104 2.07 -3.40 -15.10
N LEU A 105 1.99 -4.22 -14.05
CA LEU A 105 0.98 -5.28 -13.95
C LEU A 105 -0.17 -4.91 -13.02
N LEU A 106 0.13 -4.39 -11.84
CA LEU A 106 -0.86 -4.19 -10.77
C LEU A 106 -1.45 -2.78 -10.80
N LYS A 107 -0.61 -1.75 -10.83
CA LYS A 107 -1.02 -0.34 -10.83
C LYS A 107 -2.02 0.03 -11.95
N PRO A 108 -1.88 -0.44 -13.21
CA PRO A 108 -2.81 -0.04 -14.28
C PRO A 108 -4.21 -0.66 -14.15
N ARG A 109 -4.39 -1.62 -13.23
CA ARG A 109 -5.68 -2.28 -13.04
C ARG A 109 -6.67 -1.33 -12.34
N SER A 110 -7.90 -1.34 -12.81
CA SER A 110 -8.97 -0.44 -12.32
C SER A 110 -10.23 -1.18 -11.84
N SER A 111 -10.25 -2.50 -11.85
CA SER A 111 -11.38 -3.24 -11.27
C SER A 111 -11.35 -3.14 -9.74
N ALA A 112 -12.54 -3.11 -9.11
CA ALA A 112 -12.69 -3.04 -7.65
C ALA A 112 -11.78 -3.97 -6.83
N PRO A 113 -11.69 -5.29 -7.12
CA PRO A 113 -10.77 -6.15 -6.38
C PRO A 113 -9.29 -5.80 -6.60
N MET A 114 -8.92 -5.29 -7.78
CA MET A 114 -7.54 -4.88 -8.06
C MET A 114 -7.17 -3.56 -7.40
N ILE A 115 -8.09 -2.58 -7.36
CA ILE A 115 -7.90 -1.34 -6.59
C ILE A 115 -7.81 -1.66 -5.10
N GLY A 116 -8.62 -2.61 -4.61
CA GLY A 116 -8.51 -3.10 -3.24
C GLY A 116 -7.17 -3.80 -2.95
N LEU A 117 -6.66 -4.60 -3.89
CA LEU A 117 -5.32 -5.17 -3.77
C LEU A 117 -4.22 -4.10 -3.78
N GLN A 118 -4.35 -3.05 -4.60
CA GLN A 118 -3.43 -1.91 -4.59
C GLN A 118 -3.45 -1.17 -3.25
N ALA A 119 -4.64 -0.89 -2.69
CA ALA A 119 -4.79 -0.24 -1.40
C ALA A 119 -4.18 -1.07 -0.26
N LEU A 120 -4.47 -2.39 -0.26
CA LEU A 120 -3.91 -3.30 0.74
C LEU A 120 -2.39 -3.41 0.63
N ALA A 121 -1.85 -3.55 -0.58
CA ALA A 121 -0.41 -3.58 -0.82
C ALA A 121 0.26 -2.25 -0.41
N GLY A 122 -0.36 -1.11 -0.76
CA GLY A 122 0.11 0.21 -0.33
C GLY A 122 0.21 0.34 1.18
N GLN A 123 -0.82 -0.10 1.91
CA GLN A 123 -0.78 -0.11 3.36
C GLN A 123 0.26 -1.10 3.91
N ALA A 124 0.24 -2.35 3.46
CA ALA A 124 1.12 -3.39 4.00
C ALA A 124 2.60 -3.06 3.76
N LEU A 125 2.97 -2.69 2.54
CA LEU A 125 4.35 -2.33 2.18
C LEU A 125 4.75 -1.00 2.83
N GLY A 126 3.82 -0.03 2.89
CA GLY A 126 4.05 1.26 3.53
C GLY A 126 4.33 1.13 5.03
N LEU A 127 3.53 0.35 5.76
CA LEU A 127 3.73 0.12 7.18
C LEU A 127 4.98 -0.73 7.43
N TRP A 128 5.23 -1.77 6.63
CA TRP A 128 6.46 -2.54 6.72
C TRP A 128 7.70 -1.66 6.54
N SER A 129 7.78 -0.89 5.46
CA SER A 129 8.93 -0.03 5.20
C SER A 129 9.09 1.08 6.25
N LEU A 130 7.99 1.67 6.72
CA LEU A 130 7.99 2.65 7.80
C LEU A 130 8.65 2.09 9.06
N PHE A 131 8.18 0.95 9.56
CA PHE A 131 8.72 0.36 10.77
C PHE A 131 10.09 -0.28 10.56
N LEU A 132 10.48 -0.60 9.32
CA LEU A 132 11.84 -1.09 9.02
C LEU A 132 12.87 0.03 9.08
N VAL A 133 12.57 1.18 8.44
CA VAL A 133 13.49 2.31 8.30
C VAL A 133 13.47 3.22 9.52
N TRP A 134 12.28 3.44 10.09
CA TRP A 134 12.06 4.46 11.11
C TRP A 134 11.66 3.83 12.46
N LYS A 135 12.16 2.64 12.75
CA LYS A 135 11.84 1.86 13.96
C LYS A 135 12.15 2.55 15.28
N ASP A 136 13.05 3.53 15.29
CA ASP A 136 13.52 4.28 16.46
C ASP A 136 12.95 5.72 16.53
N ALA A 137 12.11 6.11 15.56
CA ALA A 137 11.48 7.43 15.50
C ALA A 137 10.67 7.78 16.75
N PRO A 138 10.43 9.07 17.06
CA PRO A 138 9.49 9.46 18.11
C PRO A 138 8.11 8.81 17.90
N LEU A 139 7.50 8.29 18.98
CA LEU A 139 6.20 7.60 18.91
C LEU A 139 5.13 8.44 18.23
N VAL A 140 5.09 9.76 18.51
CA VAL A 140 4.17 10.70 17.87
C VAL A 140 4.35 10.75 16.35
N GLY A 141 5.59 10.68 15.87
CA GLY A 141 5.91 10.62 14.44
C GLY A 141 5.40 9.34 13.78
N LEU A 142 5.61 8.19 14.44
CA LEU A 142 5.07 6.90 13.96
C LEU A 142 3.55 6.93 13.90
N VAL A 143 2.87 7.39 14.95
CA VAL A 143 1.41 7.49 15.00
C VAL A 143 0.88 8.36 13.85
N PHE A 144 1.51 9.51 13.61
CA PHE A 144 1.10 10.41 12.52
C PHE A 144 1.30 9.78 11.13
N VAL A 145 2.44 9.14 10.87
CA VAL A 145 2.70 8.55 9.55
C VAL A 145 1.86 7.29 9.33
N VAL A 146 1.62 6.47 10.36
CA VAL A 146 0.70 5.33 10.26
C VAL A 146 -0.73 5.80 9.97
N TRP A 147 -1.19 6.86 10.65
CA TRP A 147 -2.47 7.50 10.33
C TRP A 147 -2.53 7.88 8.85
N LEU A 148 -1.50 8.55 8.34
CA LEU A 148 -1.45 9.04 6.97
C LEU A 148 -1.47 7.90 5.95
N ILE A 149 -0.63 6.88 6.12
CA ILE A 149 -0.57 5.70 5.24
C ILE A 149 -1.92 4.99 5.22
N SER A 150 -2.49 4.73 6.40
CA SER A 150 -3.76 4.01 6.53
C SER A 150 -4.91 4.82 5.91
N TYR A 151 -4.98 6.13 6.18
CA TYR A 151 -5.96 7.04 5.59
C TYR A 151 -5.88 7.05 4.06
N LEU A 152 -4.68 7.23 3.49
CA LEU A 152 -4.50 7.33 2.04
C LEU A 152 -4.82 6.01 1.34
N SER A 153 -4.44 4.87 1.91
CA SER A 153 -4.80 3.55 1.40
C SER A 153 -6.31 3.31 1.46
N ALA A 154 -6.98 3.69 2.55
CA ALA A 154 -8.44 3.60 2.63
C ALA A 154 -9.15 4.52 1.63
N ARG A 155 -8.66 5.76 1.43
CA ARG A 155 -9.21 6.65 0.39
C ARG A 155 -9.10 6.05 -1.01
N HIS A 156 -7.98 5.39 -1.31
CA HIS A 156 -7.78 4.68 -2.58
C HIS A 156 -8.72 3.49 -2.75
N TYR A 157 -9.01 2.76 -1.67
CA TYR A 157 -10.01 1.68 -1.71
C TYR A 157 -11.41 2.22 -1.99
N PHE A 158 -11.86 3.20 -1.20
CA PHE A 158 -13.23 3.73 -1.29
C PHE A 158 -13.52 4.52 -2.56
N SER A 159 -12.51 4.98 -3.31
CA SER A 159 -12.73 5.66 -4.59
C SER A 159 -13.34 4.75 -5.66
N THR A 160 -13.47 3.44 -5.42
CA THR A 160 -14.11 2.52 -6.37
C THR A 160 -15.63 2.41 -6.19
N PHE A 161 -16.18 2.85 -5.06
CA PHE A 161 -17.57 2.60 -4.69
C PHE A 161 -18.47 3.84 -4.76
N ASP A 162 -17.96 4.98 -5.27
CA ASP A 162 -18.66 6.27 -5.30
C ASP A 162 -19.33 6.64 -3.95
N GLU A 163 -18.70 6.24 -2.85
CA GLU A 163 -19.26 6.33 -1.51
C GLU A 163 -19.22 7.79 -1.00
N MET A 164 -20.40 8.36 -0.72
CA MET A 164 -20.54 9.75 -0.24
C MET A 164 -19.74 10.00 1.04
N ARG A 165 -19.67 8.98 1.93
CA ARG A 165 -18.97 9.07 3.22
C ARG A 165 -17.54 8.53 3.17
N ALA A 166 -16.99 8.29 1.98
CA ALA A 166 -15.64 7.75 1.81
C ALA A 166 -14.55 8.52 2.58
N PRO A 167 -14.58 9.86 2.72
CA PRO A 167 -13.58 10.57 3.51
C PRO A 167 -13.66 10.23 5.00
N MET A 168 -14.88 10.10 5.52
CA MET A 168 -15.14 9.78 6.93
C MET A 168 -14.65 8.36 7.25
N PHE A 169 -14.99 7.37 6.43
CA PHE A 169 -14.52 5.99 6.64
C PHE A 169 -13.00 5.88 6.56
N ALA A 170 -12.37 6.59 5.64
CA ALA A 170 -10.91 6.63 5.58
C ALA A 170 -10.28 7.27 6.83
N HIS A 171 -10.89 8.31 7.40
CA HIS A 171 -10.42 8.90 8.67
C HIS A 171 -10.58 7.95 9.85
N VAL A 172 -11.70 7.22 9.93
CA VAL A 172 -11.90 6.19 10.96
C VAL A 172 -10.81 5.12 10.84
N TRP A 173 -10.50 4.66 9.63
CA TRP A 173 -9.44 3.68 9.40
C TRP A 173 -8.04 4.22 9.73
N GLY A 174 -7.76 5.46 9.33
CA GLY A 174 -6.54 6.18 9.70
C GLY A 174 -6.38 6.28 11.21
N TYR A 175 -7.43 6.70 11.91
CA TYR A 175 -7.45 6.79 13.38
C TYR A 175 -7.22 5.44 14.03
N PHE A 176 -7.86 4.37 13.52
CA PHE A 176 -7.66 3.02 14.03
C PHE A 176 -6.18 2.59 13.95
N GLY A 177 -5.53 2.78 12.79
CA GLY A 177 -4.10 2.47 12.65
C GLY A 177 -3.20 3.32 13.55
N ALA A 178 -3.55 4.60 13.73
CA ALA A 178 -2.85 5.52 14.61
C ALA A 178 -2.94 5.07 16.09
N ALA A 179 -4.15 4.77 16.56
CA ALA A 179 -4.42 4.31 17.92
C ALA A 179 -3.73 2.96 18.19
N LEU A 180 -3.80 2.04 17.24
CA LEU A 180 -3.10 0.76 17.34
C LEU A 180 -1.58 0.96 17.48
N THR A 181 -1.00 1.87 16.69
CA THR A 181 0.43 2.21 16.76
C THR A 181 0.77 2.95 18.05
N TRP A 182 -0.12 3.77 18.59
CA TRP A 182 0.10 4.42 19.87
C TRP A 182 0.20 3.40 21.02
N VAL A 183 -0.68 2.40 21.02
CA VAL A 183 -0.69 1.33 22.02
C VAL A 183 0.51 0.40 21.84
N LEU A 184 0.70 -0.14 20.64
CA LEU A 184 1.74 -1.14 20.37
C LEU A 184 3.13 -0.54 20.17
N GLY A 185 3.23 0.74 19.82
CA GLY A 185 4.51 1.39 19.52
C GLY A 185 5.40 1.59 20.75
N ARG A 186 4.85 1.52 21.97
CA ARG A 186 5.62 1.51 23.23
C ARG A 186 6.36 0.20 23.47
N TRP A 187 5.79 -0.90 22.99
CA TRP A 187 6.35 -2.25 23.02
C TRP A 187 6.37 -2.78 21.59
N LEU A 188 7.12 -2.11 20.71
CA LEU A 188 7.10 -2.43 19.30
C LEU A 188 7.79 -3.80 19.08
N ILE A 189 6.98 -4.81 18.79
CA ILE A 189 7.42 -6.20 18.54
C ILE A 189 7.64 -6.43 17.05
N PHE A 190 8.69 -7.19 16.73
CA PHE A 190 9.00 -7.60 15.37
C PHE A 190 8.98 -9.13 15.22
N TYR A 191 8.44 -9.59 14.09
CA TYR A 191 8.53 -10.96 13.61
C TYR A 191 9.49 -10.99 12.43
N GLY A 192 10.75 -11.28 12.71
CA GLY A 192 11.84 -11.05 11.75
C GLY A 192 11.95 -9.55 11.43
N GLN A 193 11.64 -9.16 10.19
CA GLN A 193 11.70 -7.77 9.74
C GLN A 193 10.34 -7.04 9.74
N ILE A 194 9.26 -7.73 10.12
CA ILE A 194 7.90 -7.18 10.05
C ILE A 194 7.43 -6.81 11.45
N ALA A 195 7.07 -5.54 11.65
CA ALA A 195 6.51 -5.08 12.91
C ALA A 195 5.08 -5.63 13.11
N GLN A 196 4.74 -5.95 14.35
CA GLN A 196 3.43 -6.46 14.74
C GLN A 196 2.24 -5.60 14.25
N PRO A 197 2.27 -4.24 14.34
CA PRO A 197 1.17 -3.43 13.85
C PRO A 197 0.92 -3.62 12.35
N THR A 198 1.96 -3.86 11.55
CA THR A 198 1.83 -4.14 10.11
C THR A 198 1.02 -5.41 9.86
N LEU A 199 1.29 -6.49 10.58
CA LEU A 199 0.57 -7.76 10.42
C LEU A 199 -0.91 -7.60 10.79
N ILE A 200 -1.18 -6.98 11.94
CA ILE A 200 -2.55 -6.75 12.43
C ILE A 200 -3.32 -5.86 11.43
N MET A 201 -2.74 -4.76 10.98
CA MET A 201 -3.36 -3.85 10.03
C MET A 201 -3.61 -4.49 8.66
N THR A 202 -2.72 -5.37 8.19
CA THR A 202 -2.92 -6.11 6.94
C THR A 202 -4.07 -7.10 7.04
N VAL A 203 -4.13 -7.89 8.12
CA VAL A 203 -5.20 -8.88 8.33
C VAL A 203 -6.56 -8.21 8.45
N LEU A 204 -6.66 -7.19 9.32
CA LEU A 204 -7.90 -6.45 9.51
C LEU A 204 -8.27 -5.65 8.25
N GLY A 205 -7.30 -5.05 7.58
CA GLY A 205 -7.52 -4.32 6.33
C GLY A 205 -8.07 -5.22 5.23
N PHE A 206 -7.47 -6.40 5.01
CA PHE A 206 -7.96 -7.38 4.04
C PHE A 206 -9.37 -7.85 4.37
N GLY A 207 -9.63 -8.24 5.62
CA GLY A 207 -10.94 -8.79 5.99
C GLY A 207 -12.05 -7.74 5.98
N MET A 208 -11.81 -6.54 6.48
CA MET A 208 -12.79 -5.43 6.42
C MET A 208 -13.06 -4.98 4.99
N ALA A 209 -12.03 -4.83 4.16
CA ALA A 209 -12.20 -4.51 2.74
C ALA A 209 -12.93 -5.64 1.97
N SER A 210 -12.68 -6.90 2.31
CA SER A 210 -13.38 -8.03 1.69
C SER A 210 -14.85 -8.04 2.09
N LEU A 211 -15.16 -7.84 3.38
CA LEU A 211 -16.53 -7.72 3.87
C LEU A 211 -17.28 -6.58 3.19
N TYR A 212 -16.67 -5.39 3.13
CA TYR A 212 -17.27 -4.22 2.46
C TYR A 212 -17.53 -4.46 0.98
N TYR A 213 -16.57 -5.06 0.27
CA TYR A 213 -16.72 -5.41 -1.14
C TYR A 213 -17.85 -6.41 -1.37
N LEU A 214 -17.91 -7.48 -0.57
CA LEU A 214 -18.96 -8.50 -0.68
C LEU A 214 -20.34 -7.94 -0.38
N ASP A 215 -20.44 -7.04 0.59
CA ASP A 215 -21.69 -6.34 0.93
C ASP A 215 -22.17 -5.47 -0.23
N HIS A 216 -21.27 -4.66 -0.81
CA HIS A 216 -21.57 -3.83 -1.98
C HIS A 216 -21.96 -4.63 -3.22
N GLN A 217 -21.49 -5.87 -3.34
CA GLN A 217 -21.86 -6.76 -4.43
C GLN A 217 -23.14 -7.57 -4.15
N GLY A 218 -23.78 -7.39 -2.99
CA GLY A 218 -24.94 -8.17 -2.57
C GLY A 218 -24.63 -9.65 -2.32
N ARG A 219 -23.36 -9.98 -2.05
CA ARG A 219 -22.84 -11.36 -1.88
C ARG A 219 -22.50 -11.70 -0.43
N LEU A 220 -22.71 -10.79 0.51
CA LEU A 220 -22.39 -11.00 1.91
C LEU A 220 -23.52 -11.71 2.66
N SER A 221 -23.40 -13.03 2.83
CA SER A 221 -24.29 -13.78 3.72
C SER A 221 -23.87 -13.64 5.19
N SER A 222 -24.80 -13.91 6.11
CA SER A 222 -24.53 -13.91 7.55
C SER A 222 -23.45 -14.93 7.94
N LEU A 223 -23.41 -16.08 7.27
CA LEU A 223 -22.40 -17.11 7.46
C LEU A 223 -21.01 -16.65 6.99
N VAL A 224 -20.91 -16.10 5.78
CA VAL A 224 -19.64 -15.58 5.23
C VAL A 224 -19.10 -14.46 6.11
N ARG A 225 -19.96 -13.56 6.58
CA ARG A 225 -19.57 -12.51 7.53
C ARG A 225 -18.95 -13.08 8.80
N ARG A 226 -19.58 -14.10 9.41
CA ARG A 226 -19.08 -14.77 10.62
C ARG A 226 -17.75 -15.48 10.36
N GLN A 227 -17.57 -16.13 9.21
CA GLN A 227 -16.32 -16.79 8.84
C GLN A 227 -15.16 -15.79 8.71
N PHE A 228 -15.36 -14.68 8.00
CA PHE A 228 -14.35 -13.64 7.88
C PHE A 228 -13.99 -13.04 9.24
N VAL A 229 -14.98 -12.71 10.09
CA VAL A 229 -14.74 -12.18 11.43
C VAL A 229 -13.99 -13.19 12.30
N PHE A 230 -14.40 -14.46 12.28
CA PHE A 230 -13.74 -15.52 13.04
C PHE A 230 -12.27 -15.68 12.62
N ILE A 231 -11.99 -15.72 11.32
CA ILE A 231 -10.62 -15.85 10.80
C ILE A 231 -9.77 -14.63 11.16
N MET A 232 -10.31 -13.41 11.02
CA MET A 232 -9.59 -12.19 11.43
C MET A 232 -9.24 -12.23 12.92
N VAL A 233 -10.21 -12.55 13.77
CA VAL A 233 -10.00 -12.64 15.22
C VAL A 233 -9.00 -13.73 15.56
N ALA A 234 -9.12 -14.92 14.97
CA ALA A 234 -8.21 -16.03 15.20
C ALA A 234 -6.76 -15.66 14.83
N ILE A 235 -6.54 -15.04 13.67
CA ILE A 235 -5.19 -14.60 13.26
C ILE A 235 -4.65 -13.52 14.20
N VAL A 236 -5.47 -12.52 14.57
CA VAL A 236 -5.04 -11.48 15.53
C VAL A 236 -4.70 -12.09 16.89
N VAL A 237 -5.49 -13.04 17.38
CA VAL A 237 -5.20 -13.76 18.63
C VAL A 237 -3.90 -14.54 18.53
N VAL A 238 -3.67 -15.26 17.43
CA VAL A 238 -2.39 -15.97 17.20
C VAL A 238 -1.23 -14.99 17.23
N ILE A 239 -1.32 -13.85 16.53
CA ILE A 239 -0.28 -12.82 16.57
C ILE A 239 -0.04 -12.34 18.01
N LEU A 240 -1.08 -12.05 18.79
CA LEU A 240 -0.93 -11.51 20.15
C LEU A 240 -0.41 -12.54 21.18
N VAL A 241 -0.87 -13.78 21.10
CA VAL A 241 -0.51 -14.85 22.06
C VAL A 241 0.91 -15.35 21.82
N PHE A 242 1.32 -15.52 20.56
CA PHE A 242 2.66 -15.97 20.20
C PHE A 242 3.67 -14.81 20.08
N SER A 243 3.29 -13.61 20.49
CA SER A 243 4.20 -12.49 20.67
C SER A 243 5.16 -12.76 21.81
N GLY A 244 6.48 -12.76 21.55
CA GLY A 244 7.51 -12.83 22.58
C GLY A 244 7.64 -11.52 23.37
N TRP A 245 6.68 -11.22 24.25
CA TRP A 245 6.62 -9.97 25.03
C TRP A 245 7.81 -9.76 26.00
N GLY A 246 8.61 -10.81 26.27
CA GLY A 246 9.75 -10.78 27.19
C GLY A 246 11.11 -10.45 26.56
N ASP A 247 11.44 -11.06 25.40
CA ASP A 247 12.82 -11.11 24.90
C ASP A 247 13.09 -10.29 23.61
N VAL A 248 12.05 -9.86 22.89
CA VAL A 248 12.17 -9.26 21.54
C VAL A 248 11.59 -7.85 21.44
N THR A 249 11.24 -7.23 22.57
CA THR A 249 10.62 -5.90 22.63
C THR A 249 11.63 -4.77 22.67
N ILE A 250 11.51 -3.80 21.78
CA ILE A 250 12.17 -2.50 21.95
C ILE A 250 11.33 -1.70 22.96
N ARG A 251 11.81 -1.57 24.20
CA ARG A 251 11.17 -0.70 25.22
C ARG A 251 11.52 0.75 24.96
N ARG A 252 10.49 1.58 24.79
CA ARG A 252 10.65 3.04 24.72
C ARG A 252 10.22 3.66 26.05
N VAL A 253 11.10 4.45 26.66
CA VAL A 253 10.81 5.30 27.84
C VAL A 253 9.99 6.50 27.40
#